data_AF-A0A8T5H2K1-F1
#
_entry.id   AF-A0A8T5H2K1-F1
#
_cell.length_a   1.000
_cell.length_b   1.000
_cell.length_c   1.000
_cell.angle_alpha   90.00
_cell.angle_beta   90.00
_cell.angle_gamma   90.00
#
_symmetry.space_group_name_H-M   'P 1'
#
loop_
_entity.id
_entity.type
_entity.pdbx_description
1 polymer ?
#
loop_
_entity_poly.entity_id
_entity_poly.type
_entity_poly.pdbx_seq_one_letter_code
_entity_poly.pdbx_strand_id
1 'polypeptide(L)' 'MAKKGDKGGKKAKIKKKPSQLWKLYKVEGGKLVRLNKFSPKSPGDFLANHKDRVVCGKTGYAEKKSSE' A
#
# COMPACT_ATOMS: atom_id res chain seq x y z
N MET A 1 6.97 39.39 36.25
CA MET A 1 5.84 38.49 35.92
C MET A 1 6.38 37.21 35.29
N ALA A 2 6.26 36.06 35.96
CA ALA A 2 6.69 34.76 35.44
C ALA A 2 5.48 33.81 35.34
N LYS A 3 5.21 33.29 34.12
CA LYS A 3 4.53 32.00 33.87
C LYS A 3 4.77 31.63 32.40
N LYS A 4 5.71 30.70 32.12
CA LYS A 4 5.42 29.29 31.75
C LYS A 4 4.29 29.24 30.72
N GLY A 5 4.53 29.11 29.42
CA GLY A 5 5.24 28.01 28.78
C GLY A 5 4.25 26.88 28.54
N ASP A 6 3.82 26.65 27.30
CA ASP A 6 3.27 25.35 26.90
C ASP A 6 3.73 24.97 25.49
N LYS A 7 4.23 23.74 25.42
CA LYS A 7 5.10 23.21 24.38
C LYS A 7 4.21 22.57 23.33
N GLY A 8 4.27 23.06 22.10
CA GLY A 8 3.66 22.41 20.94
C GLY A 8 4.05 20.93 20.90
N GLY A 9 3.07 20.07 21.22
CA GLY A 9 3.28 18.64 21.43
C GLY A 9 3.86 17.97 20.19
N LYS A 10 4.95 17.21 20.39
CA LYS A 10 5.52 16.33 19.36
C LYS A 10 4.47 15.25 19.03
N LYS A 11 3.87 15.32 17.84
CA LYS A 11 2.95 14.28 17.35
C LYS A 11 3.67 12.92 17.38
N ALA A 12 3.11 11.97 18.11
CA ALA A 12 3.67 10.63 18.24
C ALA A 12 3.80 9.97 16.85
N LYS A 13 5.00 9.43 16.55
CA LYS A 13 5.25 8.71 15.28
C LYS A 13 4.37 7.46 15.24
N ILE A 14 3.38 7.46 14.35
CA ILE A 14 2.53 6.30 14.09
C ILE A 14 3.39 5.19 13.49
N LYS A 15 3.49 4.06 14.19
CA LYS A 15 4.21 2.87 13.69
C LYS A 15 3.42 2.29 12.50
N LYS A 16 4.04 2.25 11.32
CA LYS A 16 3.44 1.64 10.13
C LYS A 16 3.42 0.12 10.30
N LYS A 17 2.29 -0.51 9.98
CA LYS A 17 2.18 -1.98 9.95
C LYS A 17 2.99 -2.52 8.76
N PRO A 18 3.67 -3.68 8.90
CA PRO A 18 4.38 -4.30 7.79
C PRO A 18 3.40 -4.71 6.69
N SER A 19 3.82 -4.57 5.44
CA SER A 19 3.03 -4.99 4.27
C SER A 19 2.95 -6.51 4.20
N GLN A 20 1.73 -7.06 4.18
CA GLN A 20 1.48 -8.50 4.11
C GLN A 20 1.49 -9.00 2.66
N LEU A 21 2.59 -8.72 1.94
CA LEU A 21 2.71 -9.00 0.50
C LEU A 21 2.63 -10.50 0.18
N TRP A 22 3.08 -11.34 1.12
CA TRP A 22 3.06 -12.80 1.00
C TRP A 22 1.66 -13.38 0.76
N LYS A 23 0.60 -12.68 1.23
CA LYS A 23 -0.80 -13.12 1.05
C LYS A 23 -1.27 -13.06 -0.40
N LEU A 24 -0.57 -12.33 -1.26
CA LEU A 24 -0.88 -12.20 -2.69
C LEU A 24 -0.30 -13.36 -3.53
N TYR A 25 0.42 -14.27 -2.90
CA TYR A 25 0.89 -15.50 -3.51
C TYR A 25 0.08 -16.68 -2.96
N LYS A 26 -0.49 -17.47 -3.85
CA LYS A 26 -1.22 -18.70 -3.52
C LYS A 26 -0.54 -19.86 -4.24
N VAL A 27 -0.37 -20.99 -3.56
CA VAL A 27 0.13 -22.21 -4.19
C VAL A 27 -1.08 -23.10 -4.46
N GLU A 28 -1.36 -23.37 -5.73
CA GLU A 28 -2.42 -24.29 -6.14
C GLU A 28 -1.80 -25.43 -6.95
N GLY A 29 -1.89 -26.66 -6.44
CA GLY A 29 -1.47 -27.87 -7.16
C GLY A 29 -0.01 -27.87 -7.64
N GLY A 30 0.90 -27.26 -6.87
CA GLY A 30 2.32 -27.17 -7.23
C GLY A 30 2.68 -26.00 -8.15
N LYS A 31 1.72 -25.13 -8.51
CA LYS A 31 1.97 -23.90 -9.26
C LYS A 31 1.77 -22.66 -8.37
N LEU A 32 2.68 -21.70 -8.51
CA LEU A 32 2.62 -20.41 -7.83
C LEU A 32 1.68 -19.47 -8.58
N VAL A 33 0.47 -19.29 -8.04
CA VAL A 33 -0.57 -18.39 -8.54
C VAL A 33 -0.42 -17.01 -7.88
N ARG A 34 -0.48 -15.96 -8.69
CA ARG A 34 -0.37 -14.56 -8.23
C ARG A 34 -1.77 -13.95 -8.22
N LEU A 35 -2.19 -13.42 -7.07
CA LEU A 35 -3.58 -12.98 -6.85
C LEU A 35 -3.88 -11.60 -7.44
N ASN A 36 -2.89 -10.70 -7.47
CA ASN A 36 -3.03 -9.34 -8.02
C ASN A 36 -2.14 -9.14 -9.26
N LYS A 37 -2.52 -8.16 -10.10
CA LYS A 37 -1.71 -7.70 -11.24
C LYS A 37 -0.42 -7.02 -10.74
N PHE A 38 0.66 -7.22 -11.50
CA PHE A 38 1.90 -6.46 -11.33
C PHE A 38 1.76 -5.08 -11.93
N SER A 39 2.44 -4.10 -11.33
CA SER A 39 2.57 -2.77 -11.91
C SER A 39 3.42 -2.84 -13.18
N PRO A 40 2.95 -2.30 -14.32
CA PRO A 40 3.76 -2.23 -15.54
C PRO A 40 4.98 -1.32 -15.38
N LYS A 41 4.95 -0.42 -14.39
CA LYS A 41 5.97 0.61 -14.16
C LYS A 41 7.01 0.20 -13.11
N SER A 42 6.75 -0.85 -12.32
CA SER A 42 7.75 -1.42 -11.41
C SER A 42 7.62 -2.93 -11.36
N PRO A 43 8.55 -3.69 -11.97
CA PRO A 43 8.57 -5.13 -11.86
C PRO A 43 8.86 -5.52 -10.41
N GLY A 44 8.00 -6.35 -9.82
CA GLY A 44 8.14 -6.73 -8.40
C GLY A 44 7.03 -6.19 -7.49
N ASP A 45 6.32 -5.14 -7.90
CA ASP A 45 5.28 -4.53 -7.06
C ASP A 45 3.86 -4.86 -7.53
N PHE A 46 3.04 -5.33 -6.60
CA PHE A 46 1.62 -5.56 -6.84
C PHE A 46 0.84 -4.24 -6.87
N LEU A 47 -0.12 -4.16 -7.79
CA LEU A 47 -1.13 -3.11 -7.77
C LEU A 47 -2.10 -3.36 -6.61
N ALA A 48 -2.31 -2.35 -5.78
CA ALA A 48 -3.31 -2.35 -4.73
C ALA A 48 -4.69 -2.24 -5.37
N ASN A 49 -5.51 -3.28 -5.19
CA ASN A 49 -6.84 -3.36 -5.76
C ASN A 49 -7.84 -2.69 -4.81
N HIS A 50 -8.19 -1.43 -5.07
CA HIS A 50 -9.28 -0.74 -4.38
C HIS A 50 -10.59 -0.90 -5.17
N LYS A 51 -11.72 -0.44 -4.60
CA LYS A 51 -13.02 -0.55 -5.26
C LYS A 51 -13.07 0.29 -6.54
N ASP A 52 -12.62 1.54 -6.45
CA ASP A 52 -12.64 2.57 -7.50
C ASP A 52 -11.40 2.55 -8.42
N ARG A 53 -10.28 1.99 -7.94
CA ARG A 53 -8.98 2.13 -8.60
C ARG A 53 -8.02 0.98 -8.31
N VAL A 54 -7.06 0.79 -9.18
CA VAL A 54 -5.85 0.02 -8.93
C VAL A 54 -4.68 0.99 -8.83
N VAL A 55 -3.86 0.87 -7.78
CA VAL A 55 -2.78 1.83 -7.51
C VAL A 55 -1.47 1.12 -7.21
N CYS A 56 -0.37 1.58 -7.80
CA CYS A 56 0.97 1.18 -7.43
C CYS A 56 1.46 2.06 -6.28
N GLY A 57 1.71 1.45 -5.11
CA GLY A 57 2.18 2.17 -3.92
C GLY A 57 3.58 2.79 -4.06
N LYS A 58 4.37 2.37 -5.06
CA LYS A 58 5.75 2.83 -5.26
C LYS A 58 5.88 3.94 -6.30
N THR A 59 5.18 3.82 -7.43
CA THR A 59 5.26 4.80 -8.53
C THR A 59 4.10 5.80 -8.52
N GLY A 60 3.11 5.62 -7.66
CA GLY A 60 1.90 6.44 -7.63
C GLY A 60 0.98 6.23 -8.84
N TYR A 61 1.30 5.28 -9.71
CA TYR A 61 0.48 4.96 -10.88
C TYR A 61 -0.89 4.47 -10.43
N ALA A 62 -1.96 5.10 -10.91
CA ALA A 62 -3.33 4.74 -10.59
C ALA A 62 -4.13 4.59 -11.87
N GLU A 63 -4.75 3.43 -12.08
CA GLU A 63 -5.77 3.24 -13.11
C GLU A 63 -7.13 3.13 -12.41
N LYS A 64 -8.12 3.86 -12.90
CA LYS A 64 -9.50 3.67 -12.44
C LYS A 64 -10.00 2.39 -13.09
N LYS A 65 -10.62 1.50 -12.32
CA LYS A 65 -11.34 0.38 -12.90
C LYS A 65 -12.64 0.93 -13.47
N SER A 66 -12.57 1.43 -14.70
CA SER A 66 -13.76 1.67 -15.51
C SER A 66 -14.27 0.30 -15.90
N SER A 67 -15.25 -0.21 -15.16
CA SER A 67 -16.15 -1.22 -15.71
C SER A 67 -17.12 -0.45 -16.59
N GLU A 68 -16.78 -0.32 -17.86
CA GLU A 68 -17.73 -0.07 -18.93
C GLU A 68 -17.82 -1.34 -19.78
#